data_AF-A0A954Z5D9-F1
#
_entry.id   AF-A0A954Z5D9-F1
#
_cell.length_a   1.000
_cell.length_b   1.000
_cell.length_c   1.000
_cell.angle_alpha   90.00
_cell.angle_beta   90.00
_cell.angle_gamma   90.00
#
_symmetry.space_group_name_H-M   'P 1'
#
loop_
_entity.id
_entity.type
_entity.pdbx_description
1 polymer ?
#
loop_
_entity_poly.entity_id
_entity_poly.type
_entity_poly.pdbx_seq_one_letter_code
_entity_poly.pdbx_strand_id
1 'polypeptide(L)'
;MERQSPPFHLPEPQGLYHPDFEHDACGVGFVAHVKGQRSHQILLDAETVLRNMDHRGACGCEANTGDGAGILTALPYDFLAKAAKADLGVELPKAGAYAAGNVFLPRDESQRKVCKETVERLIAEQGQRLVGWRAVPVQTDKADIGPAARAGEPVIEQLFVAADAVEGEAFERQLYLIRKRASNLLRSDASLSQAKLFYMCSLSTKVIIYKGMLTTEQLFTYYPDLADENFTSHLAMVHSRFATNTFPSWDRAQPCRFMSHNGEI
;
A
#
# COMPACT_ATOMS: atom_id res chain seq x y z
N MET A 1 -5.44 -34.70 -4.36
CA MET A 1 -4.67 -33.49 -3.99
C MET A 1 -5.29 -32.32 -4.73
N GLU A 2 -6.28 -31.69 -4.11
CA GLU A 2 -6.85 -30.44 -4.63
C GLU A 2 -5.80 -29.35 -4.57
N ARG A 3 -5.51 -28.70 -5.70
CA ARG A 3 -4.63 -27.53 -5.73
C ARG A 3 -5.37 -26.39 -5.03
N GLN A 4 -5.04 -26.12 -3.77
CA GLN A 4 -5.46 -24.88 -3.11
C GLN A 4 -4.89 -23.72 -3.92
N SER A 5 -5.78 -22.88 -4.45
CA SER A 5 -5.40 -21.64 -5.12
C SER A 5 -4.81 -20.69 -4.07
N PRO A 6 -3.71 -19.97 -4.36
CA PRO A 6 -3.10 -19.04 -3.41
C PRO A 6 -4.12 -17.98 -2.95
N PRO A 7 -4.09 -17.54 -1.68
CA PRO A 7 -5.07 -16.61 -1.14
C PRO A 7 -4.83 -15.21 -1.68
N PHE A 8 -5.59 -14.83 -2.72
CA PHE A 8 -5.58 -13.46 -3.25
C PHE A 8 -6.56 -12.52 -2.53
N HIS A 9 -7.50 -13.07 -1.75
CA HIS A 9 -8.49 -12.36 -0.93
C HIS A 9 -9.17 -13.36 0.05
N LEU A 10 -10.09 -12.88 0.91
CA LEU A 10 -10.99 -13.75 1.68
C LEU A 10 -11.72 -14.76 0.79
N PRO A 11 -11.85 -16.03 1.22
CA PRO A 11 -12.70 -17.00 0.52
C PRO A 11 -14.18 -16.61 0.63
N GLU A 12 -14.97 -17.06 -0.35
CA GLU A 12 -16.44 -16.97 -0.31
C GLU A 12 -17.02 -17.83 0.83
N PRO A 13 -18.28 -17.59 1.26
CA PRO A 13 -18.91 -18.42 2.29
C PRO A 13 -18.81 -19.92 1.96
N GLN A 14 -18.23 -20.71 2.86
CA GLN A 14 -18.03 -22.14 2.67
C GLN A 14 -18.23 -22.91 3.97
N GLY A 15 -19.21 -23.80 4.01
CA GLY A 15 -19.56 -24.53 5.22
C GLY A 15 -20.04 -23.58 6.33
N LEU A 16 -19.44 -23.66 7.52
CA LEU A 16 -19.73 -22.76 8.65
C LEU A 16 -18.96 -21.43 8.58
N TYR A 17 -18.01 -21.29 7.65
CA TYR A 17 -17.26 -20.05 7.48
C TYR A 17 -18.10 -19.03 6.70
N HIS A 18 -18.25 -17.83 7.28
CA HIS A 18 -18.80 -16.66 6.61
C HIS A 18 -17.87 -15.47 6.85
N PRO A 19 -17.45 -14.72 5.81
CA PRO A 19 -16.52 -13.59 5.95
C PRO A 19 -17.05 -12.48 6.88
N ASP A 20 -18.37 -12.34 7.02
CA ASP A 20 -18.98 -11.33 7.89
C ASP A 20 -18.81 -11.58 9.41
N PHE A 21 -18.34 -12.76 9.83
CA PHE A 21 -18.09 -13.08 11.25
C PHE A 21 -16.60 -12.97 11.63
N GLU A 22 -15.83 -12.15 10.91
CA GLU A 22 -14.40 -11.96 11.17
C GLU A 22 -14.14 -10.91 12.26
N HIS A 23 -13.30 -11.24 13.24
CA HIS A 23 -12.92 -10.35 14.34
C HIS A 23 -11.43 -10.00 14.27
N ASP A 24 -11.08 -8.76 14.64
CA ASP A 24 -9.69 -8.26 14.59
C ASP A 24 -9.27 -7.62 15.94
N ALA A 25 -8.13 -8.01 16.50
CA ALA A 25 -7.55 -7.44 17.73
C ALA A 25 -6.27 -6.62 17.44
N CYS A 26 -6.41 -5.52 16.71
CA CYS A 26 -5.27 -4.80 16.13
C CYS A 26 -4.46 -3.95 17.13
N GLY A 27 -3.37 -3.33 16.67
CA GLY A 27 -2.66 -2.19 17.26
C GLY A 27 -2.67 -0.98 16.32
N VAL A 28 -2.83 0.23 16.86
CA VAL A 28 -2.75 1.49 16.08
C VAL A 28 -1.97 2.54 16.85
N GLY A 29 -1.18 3.35 16.15
CA GLY A 29 -0.46 4.47 16.74
C GLY A 29 -0.06 5.49 15.69
N PHE A 30 0.26 6.71 16.11
CA PHE A 30 0.78 7.74 15.22
C PHE A 30 1.78 8.64 15.94
N VAL A 31 2.69 9.19 15.16
CA VAL A 31 3.66 10.22 15.56
C VAL A 31 3.43 11.43 14.66
N ALA A 32 3.34 12.61 15.27
CA ALA A 32 3.13 13.85 14.54
C ALA A 32 3.96 14.98 15.13
N HIS A 33 4.55 15.79 14.27
CA HIS A 33 5.19 17.03 14.70
C HIS A 33 4.13 18.14 14.80
N VAL A 34 3.90 18.68 16.01
CA VAL A 34 2.83 19.66 16.29
C VAL A 34 2.87 20.90 15.37
N LYS A 35 4.07 21.38 15.05
CA LYS A 35 4.26 22.53 14.13
C LYS A 35 4.36 22.15 12.65
N GLY A 36 4.15 20.89 12.29
CA GLY A 36 4.22 20.40 10.91
C GLY A 36 5.64 20.32 10.32
N GLN A 37 6.70 20.39 11.14
CA GLN A 37 8.07 20.25 10.65
C GLN A 37 8.33 18.80 10.24
N ARG A 38 8.90 18.62 9.05
CA ARG A 38 9.21 17.31 8.48
C ARG A 38 10.57 16.83 8.98
N SER A 39 10.65 15.57 9.38
CA SER A 39 11.90 14.93 9.76
C SER A 39 11.84 13.44 9.47
N HIS A 40 12.97 12.81 9.17
CA HIS A 40 13.09 11.36 9.10
C HIS A 40 12.91 10.71 10.49
N GLN A 41 13.19 11.44 11.58
CA GLN A 41 12.96 10.96 12.95
C GLN A 41 11.50 10.54 13.19
N ILE A 42 10.54 11.20 12.53
CA ILE A 42 9.11 10.83 12.62
C ILE A 42 8.86 9.40 12.12
N LEU A 43 9.63 8.94 11.12
CA LEU A 43 9.54 7.56 10.64
C LEU A 43 10.15 6.58 11.64
N LEU A 44 11.32 6.90 12.21
CA LEU A 44 12.00 6.04 13.19
C LEU A 44 11.19 5.91 14.49
N ASP A 45 10.56 6.99 14.94
CA ASP A 45 9.65 6.98 16.09
C ASP A 45 8.43 6.12 15.77
N ALA A 46 7.87 6.23 14.57
CA ALA A 46 6.73 5.41 14.13
C ALA A 46 7.11 3.92 13.99
N GLU A 47 8.31 3.59 13.53
CA GLU A 47 8.85 2.24 13.52
C GLU A 47 8.92 1.68 14.95
N THR A 48 9.43 2.47 15.89
CA THR A 48 9.50 2.09 17.31
C THR A 48 8.12 1.82 17.88
N VAL A 49 7.14 2.68 17.56
CA VAL A 49 5.74 2.48 17.94
C VAL A 49 5.19 1.19 17.35
N LEU A 50 5.46 0.89 16.07
CA LEU A 50 4.98 -0.32 15.40
C LEU A 50 5.59 -1.59 16.01
N ARG A 51 6.91 -1.64 16.22
CA ARG A 51 7.61 -2.77 16.85
C ARG A 51 7.10 -3.02 18.27
N ASN A 52 6.79 -1.97 19.02
CA ASN A 52 6.22 -2.13 20.36
C ASN A 52 4.79 -2.67 20.37
N MET A 53 4.12 -2.80 19.22
CA MET A 53 2.80 -3.43 19.10
C MET A 53 2.88 -4.93 18.79
N ASP A 54 4.09 -5.53 18.72
CA ASP A 54 4.24 -6.93 18.35
C ASP A 54 3.48 -7.90 19.27
N HIS A 55 3.44 -7.60 20.57
CA HIS A 55 2.65 -8.34 21.57
C HIS A 55 1.12 -8.30 21.31
N ARG A 56 0.66 -7.43 20.40
CA ARG A 56 -0.73 -7.32 19.95
C ARG A 56 -0.92 -7.78 18.50
N GLY A 57 0.15 -8.13 17.80
CA GLY A 57 0.10 -8.70 16.47
C GLY A 57 -0.17 -10.20 16.54
N ALA A 58 -0.92 -10.75 15.59
CA ALA A 58 -0.94 -12.19 15.39
C ALA A 58 0.27 -12.55 14.53
N CYS A 59 0.95 -13.62 14.88
CA CYS A 59 1.64 -14.42 13.88
C CYS A 59 0.59 -15.36 13.26
N GLY A 60 0.60 -15.51 11.94
CA GLY A 60 -0.22 -16.49 11.24
C GLY A 60 0.16 -17.92 11.63
N CYS A 61 -0.22 -18.90 10.80
CA CYS A 61 0.20 -20.29 11.04
C CYS A 61 1.73 -20.50 11.05
N GLU A 62 2.47 -19.54 10.50
CA GLU A 62 3.94 -19.48 10.46
C GLU A 62 4.42 -18.24 11.23
N ALA A 63 5.50 -18.37 12.00
CA ALA A 63 6.02 -17.29 12.85
C ALA A 63 6.47 -16.04 12.06
N ASN A 64 6.83 -16.20 10.78
CA ASN A 64 7.30 -15.14 9.89
C ASN A 64 6.25 -14.68 8.87
N THR A 65 4.99 -15.12 9.05
CA THR A 65 3.83 -14.65 8.30
C THR A 65 2.98 -13.78 9.21
N GLY A 66 2.95 -12.46 8.98
CA GLY A 66 2.07 -11.54 9.71
C GLY A 66 0.74 -11.29 8.99
N ASP A 67 -0.34 -11.04 9.74
CA ASP A 67 -1.67 -10.76 9.17
C ASP A 67 -1.77 -9.41 8.48
N GLY A 68 -0.85 -8.49 8.79
CA GLY A 68 -0.70 -7.22 8.12
C GLY A 68 -0.03 -6.16 8.98
N ALA A 69 0.89 -5.42 8.39
CA ALA A 69 1.47 -4.23 9.00
C ALA A 69 1.62 -3.13 7.94
N GLY A 70 1.62 -1.88 8.39
CA GLY A 70 1.80 -0.77 7.47
C GLY A 70 1.99 0.57 8.16
N ILE A 71 2.37 1.55 7.33
CA ILE A 71 2.59 2.94 7.68
C ILE A 71 1.96 3.85 6.62
N LEU A 72 1.24 4.85 7.09
CA LEU A 72 0.80 6.00 6.31
C LEU A 72 1.68 7.17 6.71
N THR A 73 2.23 7.89 5.73
CA THR A 73 3.01 9.09 5.97
C THR A 73 2.46 10.25 5.15
N ALA A 74 2.79 11.49 5.54
CA ALA A 74 2.70 12.60 4.60
C ALA A 74 3.67 12.37 3.43
N LEU A 75 3.27 12.78 2.23
CA LEU A 75 3.99 12.52 0.99
C LEU A 75 5.44 13.09 1.05
N PRO A 76 6.49 12.27 0.91
CA PRO A 76 7.88 12.69 1.11
C PRO A 76 8.47 13.29 -0.18
N TYR A 77 8.21 14.56 -0.45
CA TYR A 77 8.52 15.19 -1.74
C TYR A 77 9.99 15.08 -2.17
N ASP A 78 10.93 15.29 -1.25
CA ASP A 78 12.37 15.27 -1.56
C ASP A 78 12.85 13.87 -1.95
N PHE A 79 12.43 12.85 -1.18
CA PHE A 79 12.67 11.44 -1.51
C PHE A 79 12.07 11.08 -2.88
N LEU A 80 10.82 11.43 -3.13
CA LEU A 80 10.15 11.07 -4.39
C LEU A 80 10.79 11.75 -5.59
N ALA A 81 11.21 13.01 -5.48
CA ALA A 81 11.93 13.71 -6.55
C ALA A 81 13.26 13.02 -6.86
N LYS A 82 14.04 12.67 -5.81
CA LYS A 82 15.28 11.90 -5.94
C LYS A 82 15.04 10.55 -6.60
N ALA A 83 14.04 9.79 -6.12
CA ALA A 83 13.73 8.46 -6.60
C ALA A 83 13.22 8.46 -8.05
N ALA A 84 12.32 9.38 -8.41
CA ALA A 84 11.84 9.53 -9.79
C ALA A 84 12.97 9.91 -10.76
N LYS A 85 13.88 10.80 -10.34
CA LYS A 85 15.03 11.16 -11.16
C LYS A 85 16.00 9.98 -11.34
N ALA A 86 16.30 9.24 -10.28
CA ALA A 86 17.21 8.11 -10.32
C ALA A 86 16.65 6.93 -11.13
N ASP A 87 15.38 6.58 -10.91
CA ASP A 87 14.80 5.33 -11.41
C ASP A 87 14.08 5.50 -12.75
N LEU A 88 13.56 6.70 -13.06
CA LEU A 88 12.80 7.00 -14.28
C LEU A 88 13.47 8.04 -15.18
N GLY A 89 14.48 8.76 -14.69
CA GLY A 89 15.10 9.86 -15.44
C GLY A 89 14.18 11.07 -15.63
N VAL A 90 13.17 11.23 -14.77
CA VAL A 90 12.18 12.33 -14.87
C VAL A 90 12.27 13.29 -13.70
N GLU A 91 12.02 14.57 -13.97
CA GLU A 91 11.87 15.59 -12.94
C GLU A 91 10.39 15.68 -12.54
N LEU A 92 10.10 15.52 -11.25
CA LEU A 92 8.73 15.67 -10.75
C LEU A 92 8.34 17.15 -10.70
N PRO A 93 7.05 17.48 -10.94
CA PRO A 93 6.53 18.81 -10.64
C PRO A 93 6.72 19.22 -9.17
N LYS A 94 6.50 20.50 -8.88
CA LYS A 94 6.52 21.02 -7.50
C LYS A 94 5.51 20.27 -6.60
N ALA A 95 5.77 20.28 -5.30
CA ALA A 95 4.83 19.76 -4.29
C ALA A 95 3.40 20.30 -4.52
N GLY A 96 2.41 19.41 -4.45
CA GLY A 96 1.00 19.72 -4.73
C GLY A 96 0.60 19.72 -6.22
N ALA A 97 1.56 19.77 -7.15
CA ALA A 97 1.32 19.65 -8.59
C ALA A 97 1.54 18.22 -9.13
N TYR A 98 1.88 17.29 -8.25
CA TYR A 98 1.89 15.86 -8.56
C TYR A 98 1.40 15.05 -7.36
N ALA A 99 0.94 13.85 -7.66
CA ALA A 99 0.59 12.82 -6.70
C ALA A 99 1.45 11.59 -6.91
N ALA A 100 1.66 10.85 -5.83
CA ALA A 100 2.20 9.51 -5.90
C ALA A 100 1.31 8.53 -5.17
N GLY A 101 1.44 7.26 -5.50
CA GLY A 101 0.67 6.20 -4.88
C GLY A 101 1.27 4.83 -5.13
N ASN A 102 1.40 4.04 -4.07
CA ASN A 102 1.80 2.64 -4.22
C ASN A 102 0.60 1.81 -4.69
N VAL A 103 0.83 1.02 -5.75
CA VAL A 103 -0.17 0.17 -6.40
C VAL A 103 0.32 -1.27 -6.38
N PHE A 104 -0.50 -2.15 -5.84
CA PHE A 104 -0.34 -3.58 -5.98
C PHE A 104 -0.89 -4.02 -7.33
N LEU A 105 -0.09 -4.78 -8.05
CA LEU A 105 -0.35 -5.25 -9.40
C LEU A 105 -0.22 -6.77 -9.48
N PRO A 106 -0.89 -7.41 -10.47
CA PRO A 106 -0.66 -8.81 -10.78
C PRO A 106 0.82 -9.17 -10.98
N ARG A 107 1.17 -10.40 -10.60
CA ARG A 107 2.49 -10.98 -10.87
C ARG A 107 2.65 -11.38 -12.32
N ASP A 108 1.55 -11.88 -12.92
CA ASP A 108 1.49 -12.15 -14.34
C ASP A 108 1.70 -10.85 -15.13
N GLU A 109 2.70 -10.83 -16.01
CA GLU A 109 3.10 -9.63 -16.74
C GLU A 109 2.01 -9.15 -17.71
N SER A 110 1.29 -10.08 -18.34
CA SER A 110 0.22 -9.72 -19.29
C SER A 110 -0.95 -9.05 -18.57
N GLN A 111 -1.35 -9.58 -17.42
CA GLN A 111 -2.41 -8.99 -16.59
C GLN A 111 -1.96 -7.67 -15.95
N ARG A 112 -0.68 -7.58 -15.53
CA ARG A 112 -0.10 -6.34 -15.03
C ARG A 112 -0.14 -5.24 -16.10
N LYS A 113 0.19 -5.57 -17.35
CA LYS A 113 0.11 -4.65 -18.49
C LYS A 113 -1.32 -4.13 -18.69
N VAL A 114 -2.33 -5.00 -18.70
CA VAL A 114 -3.74 -4.60 -18.80
C VAL A 114 -4.16 -3.67 -17.67
N CYS A 115 -3.72 -3.94 -16.44
CA CYS A 115 -3.98 -3.08 -15.29
C CYS A 115 -3.37 -1.68 -15.47
N LYS A 116 -2.10 -1.61 -15.88
CA LYS A 116 -1.39 -0.34 -16.12
C LYS A 116 -2.04 0.46 -17.24
N GLU A 117 -2.29 -0.15 -18.39
CA GLU A 117 -2.95 0.51 -19.53
C GLU A 117 -4.35 1.04 -19.17
N THR A 118 -5.11 0.29 -18.37
CA THR A 118 -6.42 0.75 -17.87
C THR A 118 -6.28 1.98 -16.97
N VAL A 119 -5.31 1.99 -16.06
CA VAL A 119 -5.05 3.14 -15.18
C VAL A 119 -4.58 4.35 -16.00
N GLU A 120 -3.68 4.15 -16.96
CA GLU A 120 -3.16 5.21 -17.83
C GLU A 120 -4.27 5.86 -18.67
N ARG A 121 -5.16 5.04 -19.24
CA ARG A 121 -6.36 5.53 -19.93
C ARG A 121 -7.25 6.36 -18.99
N LEU A 122 -7.49 5.89 -17.77
CA LEU A 122 -8.31 6.62 -16.80
C LEU A 122 -7.67 7.95 -16.36
N ILE A 123 -6.35 8.01 -16.26
CA ILE A 123 -5.61 9.25 -15.99
C ILE A 123 -5.87 10.26 -17.11
N ALA A 124 -5.73 9.84 -18.38
CA ALA A 124 -5.98 10.69 -19.54
C ALA A 124 -7.45 11.14 -19.63
N GLU A 125 -8.41 10.24 -19.36
CA GLU A 125 -9.85 10.56 -19.35
C GLU A 125 -10.23 11.60 -18.29
N GLN A 126 -9.52 11.64 -17.16
CA GLN A 126 -9.71 12.68 -16.13
C GLN A 126 -8.87 13.94 -16.40
N GLY A 127 -8.29 14.06 -17.60
CA GLY A 127 -7.49 15.20 -18.02
C GLY A 127 -6.26 15.41 -17.15
N GLN A 128 -5.64 14.33 -16.65
CA GLN A 128 -4.40 14.39 -15.87
C GLN A 128 -3.26 13.77 -16.68
N ARG A 129 -2.00 14.02 -16.28
CA ARG A 129 -0.83 13.54 -17.01
C ARG A 129 -0.12 12.43 -16.26
N LEU A 130 0.06 11.28 -16.91
CA LEU A 130 0.96 10.24 -16.41
C LEU A 130 2.40 10.77 -16.43
N VAL A 131 3.09 10.63 -15.30
CA VAL A 131 4.54 10.88 -15.23
C VAL A 131 5.31 9.59 -15.40
N GLY A 132 4.88 8.52 -14.73
CA GLY A 132 5.46 7.20 -14.91
C GLY A 132 5.13 6.23 -13.79
N TRP A 133 5.65 5.01 -13.96
CA TRP A 133 5.56 3.92 -13.00
C TRP A 133 6.96 3.55 -12.54
N ARG A 134 7.24 3.73 -11.25
CA ARG A 134 8.49 3.32 -10.61
C ARG A 134 8.30 1.96 -9.95
N ALA A 135 9.17 1.00 -10.20
CA ALA A 135 9.19 -0.22 -9.40
C ALA A 135 9.61 0.13 -7.96
N VAL A 136 8.78 -0.24 -6.97
CA VAL A 136 9.14 -0.02 -5.56
C VAL A 136 10.14 -1.10 -5.16
N PRO A 137 11.34 -0.74 -4.65
CA PRO A 137 12.28 -1.73 -4.17
C PRO A 137 11.67 -2.47 -2.97
N VAL A 138 11.69 -3.79 -3.02
CA VAL A 138 11.26 -4.67 -1.94
C VAL A 138 12.36 -5.67 -1.61
N GLN A 139 12.41 -6.12 -0.36
CA GLN A 139 13.44 -7.01 0.15
C GLN A 139 12.82 -8.28 0.76
N THR A 140 12.06 -9.02 -0.06
CA THR A 140 11.29 -10.21 0.35
C THR A 140 12.14 -11.24 1.09
N ASP A 141 13.31 -11.60 0.58
CA ASP A 141 14.15 -12.62 1.23
C ASP A 141 14.84 -12.07 2.50
N LYS A 142 15.27 -10.80 2.50
CA LYS A 142 15.94 -10.18 3.66
C LYS A 142 14.98 -9.95 4.83
N ALA A 143 13.72 -9.65 4.52
CA ALA A 143 12.67 -9.49 5.51
C ALA A 143 12.11 -10.83 6.01
N ASP A 144 12.62 -11.97 5.52
CA ASP A 144 12.15 -13.31 5.89
C ASP A 144 10.63 -13.46 5.71
N ILE A 145 10.10 -13.03 4.55
CA ILE A 145 8.66 -13.11 4.29
C ILE A 145 8.22 -14.57 4.17
N GLY A 146 7.30 -14.96 5.05
CA GLY A 146 6.80 -16.33 5.12
C GLY A 146 6.12 -16.83 3.83
N PRO A 147 6.08 -18.15 3.59
CA PRO A 147 5.53 -18.76 2.38
C PRO A 147 4.14 -18.29 1.98
N ALA A 148 3.22 -18.14 2.95
CA ALA A 148 1.86 -17.67 2.66
C ALA A 148 1.85 -16.21 2.17
N ALA A 149 2.61 -15.33 2.83
CA ALA A 149 2.74 -13.93 2.43
C ALA A 149 3.37 -13.82 1.03
N ARG A 150 4.44 -14.57 0.79
CA ARG A 150 5.12 -14.64 -0.52
C ARG A 150 4.22 -15.18 -1.62
N ALA A 151 3.35 -16.15 -1.31
CA ALA A 151 2.39 -16.69 -2.25
C ALA A 151 1.34 -15.65 -2.68
N GLY A 152 0.98 -14.71 -1.81
CA GLY A 152 0.06 -13.59 -2.10
C GLY A 152 0.74 -12.27 -2.49
N GLU A 153 2.07 -12.22 -2.53
CA GLU A 153 2.84 -11.00 -2.75
C GLU A 153 2.58 -10.39 -4.14
N PRO A 154 2.12 -9.11 -4.22
CA PRO A 154 1.90 -8.43 -5.48
C PRO A 154 3.20 -7.86 -6.04
N VAL A 155 3.20 -7.50 -7.33
CA VAL A 155 4.21 -6.57 -7.85
C VAL A 155 3.82 -5.17 -7.37
N ILE A 156 4.76 -4.45 -6.76
CA ILE A 156 4.50 -3.13 -6.18
C ILE A 156 5.15 -2.08 -7.06
N GLU A 157 4.33 -1.23 -7.67
CA GLU A 157 4.79 -0.08 -8.44
C GLU A 157 4.20 1.20 -7.87
N GLN A 158 5.01 2.25 -7.87
CA GLN A 158 4.66 3.58 -7.45
C GLN A 158 4.29 4.40 -8.68
N LEU A 159 3.01 4.79 -8.74
CA LEU A 159 2.43 5.57 -9.81
C LEU A 159 2.63 7.06 -9.53
N PHE A 160 3.19 7.79 -10.49
CA PHE A 160 3.27 9.25 -10.47
C PHE A 160 2.31 9.88 -11.47
N VAL A 161 1.47 10.79 -10.99
CA VAL A 161 0.50 11.53 -11.80
C VAL A 161 0.71 13.02 -11.56
N ALA A 162 0.91 13.79 -12.63
CA ALA A 162 0.97 15.24 -12.57
C ALA A 162 -0.42 15.83 -12.80
N ALA A 163 -0.70 16.90 -12.07
CA ALA A 163 -1.89 17.69 -12.29
C ALA A 163 -1.83 18.37 -13.66
N ASP A 164 -2.97 18.43 -14.34
CA ASP A 164 -3.16 19.31 -15.50
C ASP A 164 -4.42 20.15 -15.33
N ALA A 165 -4.29 21.45 -15.55
CA ALA A 165 -5.29 22.51 -15.34
C ALA A 165 -5.99 22.60 -13.95
N VAL A 166 -5.76 21.66 -13.03
CA VAL A 166 -6.37 21.61 -11.69
C VAL A 166 -5.33 21.64 -10.57
N GLU A 167 -5.74 22.05 -9.38
CA GLU A 167 -4.87 22.09 -8.20
C GLU A 167 -5.64 21.79 -6.91
N GLY A 168 -4.90 21.55 -5.82
CA GLY A 168 -5.46 21.34 -4.49
C GLY A 168 -6.54 20.26 -4.44
N GLU A 169 -7.68 20.57 -3.81
CA GLU A 169 -8.80 19.62 -3.66
C GLU A 169 -9.41 19.18 -4.99
N ALA A 170 -9.36 20.03 -6.03
CA ALA A 170 -9.84 19.65 -7.35
C ALA A 170 -8.99 18.52 -7.93
N PHE A 171 -7.67 18.57 -7.73
CA PHE A 171 -6.77 17.49 -8.15
C PHE A 171 -6.95 16.22 -7.31
N GLU A 172 -7.05 16.33 -5.98
CA GLU A 172 -7.39 15.18 -5.11
C GLU A 172 -8.67 14.46 -5.54
N ARG A 173 -9.70 15.23 -5.95
CA ARG A 173 -10.95 14.66 -6.46
C ARG A 173 -10.73 13.86 -7.76
N GLN A 174 -9.89 14.34 -8.68
CA GLN A 174 -9.57 13.58 -9.89
C GLN A 174 -8.84 12.29 -9.57
N LEU A 175 -7.86 12.32 -8.66
CA LEU A 175 -7.13 11.14 -8.20
C LEU A 175 -8.06 10.11 -7.53
N TYR A 176 -9.02 10.58 -6.73
CA TYR A 176 -10.06 9.73 -6.17
C TYR A 176 -10.90 9.04 -7.26
N LEU A 177 -11.33 9.79 -8.28
CA LEU A 177 -12.11 9.23 -9.39
C LEU A 177 -11.31 8.20 -10.19
N ILE A 178 -10.05 8.49 -10.52
CA ILE A 178 -9.13 7.55 -11.19
C ILE A 178 -9.07 6.26 -10.37
N ARG A 179 -8.76 6.37 -9.08
CA ARG A 179 -8.62 5.22 -8.19
C ARG A 179 -9.90 4.40 -8.08
N LYS A 180 -11.05 5.05 -7.90
CA LYS A 180 -12.33 4.36 -7.74
C LYS A 180 -12.75 3.66 -9.04
N ARG A 181 -12.60 4.32 -10.19
CA ARG A 181 -12.90 3.72 -11.51
C ARG A 181 -11.96 2.56 -11.81
N ALA A 182 -10.65 2.70 -11.58
CA ALA A 182 -9.68 1.63 -11.78
C ALA A 182 -9.99 0.41 -10.91
N SER A 183 -10.25 0.62 -9.62
CA SER A 183 -10.61 -0.45 -8.68
C SER A 183 -11.86 -1.20 -9.13
N ASN A 184 -12.90 -0.47 -9.54
CA ASN A 184 -14.16 -1.07 -9.98
C ASN A 184 -14.01 -1.85 -11.29
N LEU A 185 -13.22 -1.36 -12.25
CA LEU A 185 -13.05 -2.04 -13.54
C LEU A 185 -12.18 -3.29 -13.39
N LEU A 186 -11.04 -3.18 -12.71
CA LEU A 186 -10.01 -4.22 -12.72
C LEU A 186 -10.28 -5.34 -11.71
N ARG A 187 -10.78 -5.04 -10.51
CA ARG A 187 -11.01 -6.06 -9.46
C ARG A 187 -12.21 -6.97 -9.72
N SER A 188 -13.08 -6.60 -10.65
CA SER A 188 -14.23 -7.40 -11.09
C SER A 188 -14.06 -7.94 -12.52
N ASP A 189 -12.90 -7.73 -13.15
CA ASP A 189 -12.65 -8.24 -14.49
C ASP A 189 -12.39 -9.75 -14.43
N ALA A 190 -13.36 -10.53 -14.91
CA ALA A 190 -13.29 -11.99 -14.93
C ALA A 190 -12.22 -12.54 -15.90
N SER A 191 -11.70 -11.72 -16.82
CA SER A 191 -10.61 -12.12 -17.71
C SER A 191 -9.24 -12.10 -17.01
N LEU A 192 -9.13 -11.42 -15.88
CA LEU A 192 -7.89 -11.33 -15.09
C LEU A 192 -7.94 -12.33 -13.94
N SER A 193 -7.28 -13.47 -14.09
CA SER A 193 -7.23 -14.49 -13.02
C SER A 193 -6.59 -13.99 -11.71
N GLN A 194 -5.80 -12.93 -11.77
CA GLN A 194 -5.17 -12.25 -10.63
C GLN A 194 -5.82 -10.89 -10.33
N ALA A 195 -7.05 -10.63 -10.78
CA ALA A 195 -7.79 -9.37 -10.57
C ALA A 195 -7.75 -8.85 -9.12
N LYS A 196 -7.80 -9.75 -8.14
CA LYS A 196 -7.84 -9.40 -6.71
C LYS A 196 -6.51 -8.86 -6.17
N LEU A 197 -5.38 -9.13 -6.84
CA LEU A 197 -4.09 -8.51 -6.51
C LEU A 197 -4.05 -7.01 -6.86
N PHE A 198 -4.88 -6.56 -7.81
CA PHE A 198 -4.92 -5.14 -8.15
C PHE A 198 -5.50 -4.32 -6.99
N TYR A 199 -4.67 -3.46 -6.39
CA TYR A 199 -5.09 -2.58 -5.30
C TYR A 199 -4.24 -1.31 -5.22
N MET A 200 -4.87 -0.15 -5.34
CA MET A 200 -4.19 1.14 -5.16
C MET A 200 -4.20 1.52 -3.66
N CYS A 201 -3.09 1.30 -2.97
CA CYS A 201 -2.95 1.60 -1.54
C CYS A 201 -3.21 3.06 -1.23
N SER A 202 -2.58 3.93 -2.02
CA SER A 202 -2.75 5.38 -1.99
C SER A 202 -2.66 5.91 -3.42
N LEU A 203 -3.18 7.12 -3.62
CA LEU A 203 -2.89 7.97 -4.78
C LEU A 203 -3.33 9.38 -4.37
N SER A 204 -2.38 10.19 -3.91
CA SER A 204 -2.65 11.50 -3.32
C SER A 204 -1.45 12.42 -3.44
N THR A 205 -1.69 13.72 -3.38
CA THR A 205 -0.67 14.77 -3.23
C THR A 205 -0.22 14.94 -1.77
N LYS A 206 -0.95 14.35 -0.81
CA LYS A 206 -0.79 14.61 0.63
C LYS A 206 -0.20 13.44 1.39
N VAL A 207 -0.57 12.21 1.04
CA VAL A 207 -0.21 11.00 1.80
C VAL A 207 0.25 9.86 0.91
N ILE A 208 1.07 8.99 1.46
CA ILE A 208 1.46 7.72 0.84
C ILE A 208 1.41 6.59 1.87
N ILE A 209 1.06 5.39 1.41
CA ILE A 209 0.91 4.20 2.26
C ILE A 209 1.86 3.11 1.78
N TYR A 210 2.66 2.60 2.73
CA TYR A 210 3.46 1.38 2.60
C TYR A 210 2.88 0.35 3.56
N LYS A 211 2.39 -0.77 3.03
CA LYS A 211 1.74 -1.81 3.83
C LYS A 211 1.90 -3.17 3.16
N GLY A 212 1.59 -4.23 3.87
CA GLY A 212 1.57 -5.56 3.30
C GLY A 212 1.23 -6.62 4.33
N MET A 213 1.23 -7.87 3.88
CA MET A 213 1.10 -9.04 4.75
C MET A 213 2.46 -9.29 5.44
N LEU A 214 2.74 -8.47 6.44
CA LEU A 214 4.03 -8.33 7.11
C LEU A 214 3.80 -8.39 8.63
N THR A 215 4.79 -8.87 9.37
CA THR A 215 4.88 -8.64 10.81
C THR A 215 5.31 -7.20 11.11
N THR A 216 5.21 -6.80 12.38
CA THR A 216 5.56 -5.43 12.80
C THR A 216 7.04 -5.09 12.53
N GLU A 217 7.94 -6.06 12.71
CA GLU A 217 9.39 -5.90 12.53
C GLU A 217 9.83 -5.92 11.06
N GLN A 218 9.03 -6.51 10.18
CA GLN A 218 9.37 -6.71 8.78
C GLN A 218 9.22 -5.44 7.93
N LEU A 219 8.34 -4.50 8.30
CA LEU A 219 7.92 -3.39 7.44
C LEU A 219 9.09 -2.55 6.88
N PHE A 220 9.99 -2.09 7.75
CA PHE A 220 11.12 -1.23 7.36
C PHE A 220 12.23 -2.03 6.66
N THR A 221 12.35 -3.33 6.96
CA THR A 221 13.28 -4.21 6.25
C THR A 221 12.78 -4.50 4.84
N TYR A 222 11.47 -4.75 4.70
CA TYR A 222 10.81 -5.09 3.44
C TYR A 222 10.78 -3.92 2.46
N TYR A 223 10.57 -2.68 2.93
CA TYR A 223 10.56 -1.46 2.12
C TYR A 223 11.77 -0.55 2.41
N PRO A 224 12.90 -0.71 1.69
CA PRO A 224 14.09 0.13 1.87
C PRO A 224 13.86 1.63 1.70
N ASP A 225 12.86 2.03 0.90
CA ASP A 225 12.45 3.43 0.75
C ASP A 225 12.24 4.11 2.12
N LEU A 226 11.67 3.39 3.10
CA LEU A 226 11.37 3.91 4.44
C LEU A 226 12.63 4.19 5.27
N ALA A 227 13.78 3.67 4.87
CA ALA A 227 15.07 3.88 5.53
C ALA A 227 15.92 4.97 4.86
N ASP A 228 15.47 5.57 3.75
CA ASP A 228 16.18 6.69 3.13
C ASP A 228 15.98 7.97 3.95
N GLU A 229 17.08 8.62 4.35
CA GLU A 229 17.05 9.84 5.17
C GLU A 229 16.31 11.02 4.51
N ASN A 230 16.18 11.02 3.18
CA ASN A 230 15.40 12.02 2.44
C ASN A 230 13.89 11.75 2.54
N PHE A 231 13.48 10.57 3.01
CA PHE A 231 12.09 10.27 3.32
C PHE A 231 11.72 10.97 4.62
N THR A 232 11.30 12.24 4.49
CA THR A 232 10.88 13.06 5.63
C THR A 232 9.37 13.19 5.66
N SER A 233 8.81 13.15 6.88
CA SER A 233 7.39 13.34 7.11
C SER A 233 7.13 14.17 8.36
N HIS A 234 5.95 14.79 8.44
CA HIS A 234 5.49 15.49 9.65
C HIS A 234 4.42 14.68 10.40
N LEU A 235 3.96 13.57 9.81
CA LEU A 235 2.96 12.66 10.33
C LEU A 235 3.29 11.25 9.85
N ALA A 236 3.30 10.29 10.76
CA ALA A 236 3.35 8.87 10.45
C ALA A 236 2.32 8.14 11.31
N MET A 237 1.45 7.35 10.69
CA MET A 237 0.46 6.51 11.36
C MET A 237 0.75 5.06 11.01
N VAL A 238 0.90 4.23 12.02
CA VAL A 238 1.20 2.80 11.89
C VAL A 238 0.04 1.94 12.37
N HIS A 239 -0.07 0.76 11.78
CA HIS A 239 -1.04 -0.24 12.17
C HIS A 239 -0.42 -1.62 12.12
N SER A 240 -0.79 -2.44 13.11
CA SER A 240 -0.55 -3.88 13.14
C SER A 240 -1.89 -4.58 13.21
N ARG A 241 -2.14 -5.48 12.28
CA ARG A 241 -3.37 -6.26 12.20
C ARG A 241 -3.20 -7.58 12.95
N PHE A 242 -4.25 -7.96 13.66
CA PHE A 242 -4.47 -9.31 14.18
C PHE A 242 -5.79 -9.77 13.59
N ALA A 243 -5.80 -10.82 12.80
CA ALA A 243 -7.01 -11.38 12.20
C ALA A 243 -7.35 -12.72 12.87
N THR A 244 -8.63 -13.00 13.11
CA THR A 244 -9.05 -14.33 13.54
C THR A 244 -9.15 -15.35 12.39
N ASN A 245 -8.62 -15.05 11.20
CA ASN A 245 -8.61 -15.97 10.06
C ASN A 245 -7.20 -16.47 9.71
N THR A 246 -7.16 -17.59 9.00
CA THR A 246 -5.94 -18.22 8.48
C THR A 246 -5.63 -17.81 7.03
N PHE A 247 -6.31 -16.80 6.48
CA PHE A 247 -6.20 -16.42 5.05
C PHE A 247 -5.85 -14.94 4.84
N PRO A 248 -4.77 -14.43 5.45
CA PRO A 248 -4.34 -13.04 5.28
C PRO A 248 -4.14 -12.65 3.81
N SER A 249 -4.38 -11.37 3.49
CA SER A 249 -4.15 -10.82 2.15
C SER A 249 -3.52 -9.42 2.22
N TRP A 250 -2.65 -9.12 1.27
CA TRP A 250 -1.86 -7.88 1.24
C TRP A 250 -2.71 -6.61 1.23
N ASP A 251 -3.85 -6.61 0.53
CA ASP A 251 -4.71 -5.45 0.37
C ASP A 251 -5.49 -5.09 1.65
N ARG A 252 -5.69 -6.05 2.56
CA ARG A 252 -6.41 -5.91 3.83
C ARG A 252 -5.55 -5.40 4.98
N ALA A 253 -4.22 -5.44 4.86
CA ALA A 253 -3.35 -4.72 5.77
C ALA A 253 -3.77 -3.25 5.85
N GLN A 254 -3.57 -2.62 7.01
CA GLN A 254 -3.82 -1.19 7.21
C GLN A 254 -2.47 -0.48 7.44
N PRO A 255 -2.39 0.86 7.36
CA PRO A 255 -3.49 1.84 7.23
C PRO A 255 -4.33 1.78 5.95
N CYS A 256 -5.57 2.22 6.07
CA CYS A 256 -6.40 2.66 4.95
C CYS A 256 -6.09 4.12 4.59
N ARG A 257 -6.70 4.61 3.51
CA ARG A 257 -6.36 5.89 2.86
C ARG A 257 -6.54 7.14 3.74
N PHE A 258 -7.41 7.05 4.75
CA PHE A 258 -7.71 8.14 5.68
C PHE A 258 -7.90 7.66 7.13
N MET A 259 -7.70 6.36 7.40
CA MET A 259 -7.98 5.80 8.72
C MET A 259 -7.15 4.55 8.97
N SER A 260 -6.89 4.32 10.24
CA SER A 260 -6.51 3.01 10.78
C SER A 260 -7.52 2.67 11.85
N HIS A 261 -8.00 1.43 11.85
CA HIS A 261 -9.07 0.99 12.72
C HIS A 261 -8.56 -0.08 13.68
N ASN A 262 -8.90 0.10 14.96
CA ASN A 262 -8.65 -0.84 16.03
C ASN A 262 -9.97 -1.11 16.72
N GLY A 263 -10.59 -2.24 16.41
CA GLY A 263 -11.93 -2.61 16.87
C GLY A 263 -12.77 -3.18 15.73
N GLU A 264 -14.08 -3.20 15.95
CA GLU A 264 -15.12 -3.74 15.07
C GLU A 264 -16.25 -2.71 14.92
N ILE A 265 -16.88 -2.62 13.74
CA ILE A 265 -17.98 -1.69 13.43
C ILE A 265 -19.19 -2.48 12.99
#